data_AF-L8GIL7-F1
#
_entry.id   AF-L8GIL7-F1
#
_cell.length_a   1.000
_cell.length_b   1.000
_cell.length_c   1.000
_cell.angle_alpha   90.00
_cell.angle_beta   90.00
_cell.angle_gamma   90.00
#
_symmetry.space_group_name_H-M   'P 1'
#
loop_
_entity.id
_entity.type
_entity.pdbx_description
1 polymer ?
#
loop_
_entity_poly.entity_id
_entity_poly.type
_entity_poly.pdbx_seq_one_letter_code
_entity_poly.pdbx_strand_id
1 'polypeptide(L)'
;MYRGRWSAVPWIVGCVALLLACTSLAAAKVDEALIRALIANMTLLEKTRQLDLYPGGDVVRDGRVDPDTLAGTWKGGVGGAVHDFYPHSANETNYIQQWVKQNSRLGIPVLFIEECLHGLQQAGHTVFPQAVALGASWDTDMVHRVGKAIGAEARACGIGMCLSPVLGVGY
;
A
#
# COMPACT_ATOMS: atom_id res chain seq x y z
N MET A 1 49.81 21.13 -34.42
CA MET A 1 49.12 21.98 -33.42
C MET A 1 47.62 21.69 -33.53
N TYR A 2 47.16 20.63 -32.86
CA TYR A 2 45.79 20.11 -32.97
C TYR A 2 44.87 20.89 -32.01
N ARG A 3 43.88 21.64 -32.52
CA ARG A 3 42.83 22.28 -31.71
C ARG A 3 41.61 21.36 -31.64
N GLY A 4 41.47 20.63 -30.54
CA GLY A 4 40.28 19.83 -30.21
C GLY A 4 39.15 20.72 -29.69
N ARG A 5 37.99 20.65 -30.33
CA ARG A 5 36.76 21.37 -30.00
C ARG A 5 35.94 20.51 -29.03
N TRP A 6 35.86 20.90 -27.75
CA TRP A 6 35.01 20.24 -26.75
C TRP A 6 33.58 20.75 -26.86
N SER A 7 32.67 19.91 -27.34
CA SER A 7 31.22 20.13 -27.23
C SER A 7 30.75 19.62 -25.86
N ALA A 8 30.28 20.51 -25.00
CA ALA A 8 29.63 20.15 -23.75
C ALA A 8 28.34 19.35 -24.01
N VAL A 9 28.20 18.24 -23.30
CA VAL A 9 27.15 17.23 -23.48
C VAL A 9 25.90 17.63 -22.64
N PRO A 10 24.70 17.86 -23.24
CA PRO A 10 23.53 18.41 -22.55
C PRO A 10 22.82 17.50 -21.52
N TRP A 11 23.23 16.24 -21.39
CA TRP A 11 22.46 15.22 -20.65
C TRP A 11 22.58 15.29 -19.12
N ILE A 12 23.56 16.02 -18.55
CA ILE A 12 23.78 16.06 -17.10
C ILE A 12 22.78 16.97 -16.37
N VAL A 13 22.21 17.98 -17.05
CA VAL A 13 21.28 18.93 -16.41
C VAL A 13 19.87 18.32 -16.24
N GLY A 14 19.49 17.34 -17.06
CA GLY A 14 18.18 16.68 -16.98
C GLY A 14 17.97 15.79 -15.75
N CYS A 15 19.03 15.18 -15.22
CA CYS A 15 18.93 14.28 -14.07
C CYS A 15 18.67 15.01 -12.74
N VAL A 16 19.09 16.27 -12.61
CA VAL A 16 18.92 17.04 -11.36
C VAL A 16 17.49 17.57 -11.22
N ALA A 17 16.80 17.88 -12.33
CA ALA A 17 15.41 18.34 -12.31
C ALA A 17 14.42 17.22 -11.91
N LEU A 18 14.73 15.95 -12.23
CA LEU A 18 13.90 14.80 -11.83
C LEU A 18 14.03 14.50 -10.32
N LEU A 19 15.18 14.81 -9.71
CA LEU A 19 15.45 14.62 -8.28
C LEU A 19 14.74 15.67 -7.40
N LEU A 20 14.49 16.89 -7.91
CA LEU A 20 13.80 17.97 -7.18
C LEU A 20 12.27 17.85 -7.16
N ALA A 21 11.68 17.07 -8.08
CA ALA A 21 10.24 16.79 -8.06
C ALA A 21 9.83 15.78 -6.97
N CYS A 22 10.79 15.04 -6.40
CA CYS A 22 10.53 13.99 -5.41
C CYS A 22 10.46 14.52 -3.96
N THR A 23 10.94 15.75 -3.71
CA THR A 23 11.04 16.33 -2.37
C THR A 23 9.78 17.03 -1.86
N SER A 24 8.67 16.99 -2.61
CA SER A 24 7.37 17.49 -2.14
C SER A 24 6.23 16.50 -2.36
N LEU A 25 6.39 15.24 -1.94
CA LEU A 25 5.24 14.53 -1.39
C LEU A 25 4.91 15.18 -0.03
N ALA A 26 4.36 16.39 -0.07
CA ALA A 26 3.55 16.84 1.05
C ALA A 26 2.48 15.76 1.27
N ALA A 27 2.29 15.31 2.50
CA ALA A 27 1.13 14.47 2.83
C ALA A 27 -0.09 15.15 2.22
N ALA A 28 -0.72 14.51 1.23
CA ALA A 28 -1.85 15.08 0.55
C ALA A 28 -2.86 15.47 1.62
N LYS A 29 -3.20 16.76 1.72
CA LYS A 29 -4.21 17.20 2.68
C LYS A 29 -5.49 16.42 2.37
N VAL A 30 -6.09 15.85 3.42
CA VAL A 30 -7.38 15.20 3.31
C VAL A 30 -8.39 16.24 2.81
N ASP A 31 -8.96 16.00 1.63
CA ASP A 31 -9.99 16.86 1.06
C ASP A 31 -11.36 16.43 1.59
N GLU A 32 -11.79 17.09 2.67
CA GLU A 32 -13.08 16.87 3.30
C GLU A 32 -14.27 17.13 2.36
N ALA A 33 -14.14 18.07 1.41
CA ALA A 33 -15.21 18.36 0.46
C ALA A 33 -15.37 17.22 -0.55
N LEU A 34 -14.25 16.69 -1.04
CA LEU A 34 -14.24 15.50 -1.90
C LEU A 34 -14.83 14.27 -1.18
N ILE A 35 -14.44 14.02 0.06
CA ILE A 35 -14.95 12.89 0.86
C ILE A 35 -16.46 13.02 1.04
N ARG A 36 -16.96 14.21 1.41
CA ARG A 36 -18.40 14.44 1.59
C ARG A 36 -19.18 14.24 0.30
N ALA A 37 -18.67 14.75 -0.82
CA ALA A 37 -19.29 14.56 -2.13
C ALA A 37 -19.31 13.07 -2.53
N LEU A 38 -18.23 12.35 -2.29
CA LEU A 38 -18.13 10.91 -2.56
C LEU A 38 -19.13 10.11 -1.72
N ILE A 39 -19.17 10.34 -0.40
CA ILE A 39 -20.11 9.65 0.52
C ILE A 39 -21.57 10.01 0.19
N ALA A 40 -21.86 11.26 -0.19
CA ALA A 40 -23.20 11.68 -0.59
C ALA A 40 -23.66 10.95 -1.88
N ASN A 41 -22.73 10.65 -2.78
CA ASN A 41 -23.01 9.94 -4.02
C ASN A 41 -23.07 8.41 -3.84
N MET A 42 -22.75 7.85 -2.67
CA MET A 42 -22.86 6.40 -2.42
C MET A 42 -24.30 5.98 -2.12
N THR A 43 -24.70 4.85 -2.69
CA THR A 43 -25.85 4.05 -2.23
C THR A 43 -25.61 3.51 -0.83
N LEU A 44 -26.68 3.05 -0.15
CA LEU A 44 -26.53 2.42 1.16
C LEU A 44 -25.62 1.18 1.10
N LEU A 45 -25.77 0.36 0.05
CA LEU A 45 -24.93 -0.84 -0.14
C LEU A 45 -23.45 -0.48 -0.32
N GLU A 46 -23.13 0.54 -1.12
CA GLU A 46 -21.73 0.97 -1.28
C GLU A 46 -21.15 1.48 0.05
N LYS A 47 -21.94 2.20 0.86
CA LYS A 47 -21.50 2.64 2.21
C LYS A 47 -21.22 1.46 3.12
N THR A 48 -22.11 0.47 3.18
CA THR A 48 -21.89 -0.71 4.03
C THR A 48 -20.65 -1.47 3.59
N ARG A 49 -20.42 -1.60 2.27
CA ARG A 49 -19.27 -2.33 1.73
C ARG A 49 -17.93 -1.65 2.01
N GLN A 50 -17.90 -0.33 2.17
CA GLN A 50 -16.69 0.38 2.63
C GLN A 50 -16.35 0.10 4.10
N LEU A 51 -17.25 -0.50 4.88
CA LEU A 51 -17.04 -0.89 6.27
C LEU A 51 -16.70 -2.39 6.42
N ASP A 52 -16.69 -3.14 5.32
CA ASP A 52 -16.35 -4.56 5.31
C ASP A 52 -14.83 -4.76 5.25
N LEU A 53 -14.34 -5.75 6.01
CA LEU A 53 -13.00 -6.31 5.92
C LEU A 53 -13.11 -7.73 5.37
N TYR A 54 -12.62 -7.94 4.16
CA TYR A 54 -12.67 -9.22 3.46
C TYR A 54 -11.40 -10.03 3.73
N PRO A 55 -11.50 -11.35 3.94
CA PRO A 55 -10.33 -12.22 4.00
C PRO A 55 -9.69 -12.35 2.61
N GLY A 56 -8.37 -12.54 2.55
CA GLY A 56 -7.63 -12.71 1.30
C GLY A 56 -8.08 -13.91 0.47
N GLY A 57 -8.64 -14.93 1.12
CA GLY A 57 -9.27 -16.08 0.45
C GLY A 57 -10.47 -15.71 -0.43
N ASP A 58 -11.11 -14.57 -0.20
CA ASP A 58 -12.24 -14.08 -1.00
C ASP A 58 -11.77 -13.34 -2.27
N VAL A 59 -10.46 -13.19 -2.49
CA VAL A 59 -9.91 -12.57 -3.71
C VAL A 59 -8.96 -13.48 -4.49
N VAL A 60 -8.80 -14.72 -4.02
CA VAL A 60 -7.87 -15.72 -4.55
C VAL A 60 -8.57 -17.05 -4.78
N ARG A 61 -8.25 -17.72 -5.89
CA ARG A 61 -8.58 -19.13 -6.15
C ARG A 61 -7.32 -19.85 -6.60
N ASP A 62 -7.06 -21.03 -6.03
CA ASP A 62 -5.89 -21.85 -6.35
C ASP A 62 -4.55 -21.09 -6.26
N GLY A 63 -4.43 -20.19 -5.28
CA GLY A 63 -3.23 -19.39 -5.02
C GLY A 63 -3.00 -18.26 -6.03
N ARG A 64 -4.00 -17.88 -6.84
CA ARG A 64 -3.94 -16.73 -7.75
C ARG A 64 -5.17 -15.86 -7.67
N VAL A 65 -5.02 -14.59 -7.98
CA VAL A 65 -6.16 -13.69 -8.15
C VAL A 65 -7.04 -14.19 -9.29
N ASP A 66 -8.34 -14.37 -9.01
CA ASP A 66 -9.31 -14.96 -9.93
C ASP A 66 -10.49 -14.02 -10.19
N PRO A 67 -10.74 -13.58 -11.44
CA PRO A 67 -11.76 -12.58 -11.74
C PRO A 67 -13.18 -13.00 -11.34
N ASP A 68 -13.52 -14.28 -11.47
CA ASP A 68 -14.84 -14.79 -11.09
C ASP A 68 -15.04 -14.75 -9.57
N THR A 69 -13.99 -15.04 -8.82
CA THR A 69 -13.95 -14.87 -7.36
C THR A 69 -14.13 -13.40 -6.98
N LEU A 70 -13.42 -12.47 -7.62
CA LEU A 70 -13.62 -11.02 -7.40
C LEU A 70 -15.06 -10.58 -7.70
N ALA A 71 -15.64 -11.06 -8.81
CA ALA A 71 -17.00 -10.76 -9.21
C ALA A 71 -18.04 -11.28 -8.21
N GLY A 72 -17.78 -12.43 -7.59
CA GLY A 72 -18.58 -12.99 -6.51
C GLY A 72 -18.51 -12.13 -5.25
N THR A 73 -17.30 -11.80 -4.80
CA THR A 73 -17.02 -11.07 -3.56
C THR A 73 -17.60 -9.65 -3.58
N TRP A 74 -17.43 -8.93 -4.70
CA TRP A 74 -17.91 -7.55 -4.87
C TRP A 74 -19.14 -7.43 -5.77
N LYS A 75 -19.98 -8.48 -5.79
CA LYS A 75 -21.24 -8.45 -6.53
C LYS A 75 -22.13 -7.28 -6.08
N GLY A 76 -22.44 -6.38 -7.01
CA GLY A 76 -23.36 -5.27 -6.78
C GLY A 76 -22.81 -4.09 -5.97
N GLY A 77 -21.50 -4.00 -5.75
CA GLY A 77 -20.89 -2.90 -4.99
C GLY A 77 -19.38 -2.76 -5.15
N VAL A 78 -18.80 -1.79 -4.43
CA VAL A 78 -17.33 -1.55 -4.39
C VAL A 78 -16.69 -2.35 -3.27
N GLY A 79 -15.41 -2.68 -3.39
CA GLY A 79 -14.64 -3.32 -2.31
C GLY A 79 -14.21 -2.36 -1.20
N GLY A 80 -14.30 -2.81 0.04
CA GLY A 80 -13.78 -2.13 1.23
C GLY A 80 -12.30 -2.45 1.43
N ALA A 81 -11.97 -3.08 2.55
CA ALA A 81 -10.61 -3.51 2.86
C ALA A 81 -10.43 -5.02 2.68
N VAL A 82 -9.21 -5.46 2.34
CA VAL A 82 -8.83 -6.87 2.32
C VAL A 82 -7.69 -7.09 3.28
N HIS A 83 -7.75 -8.15 4.08
CA HIS A 83 -6.69 -8.58 5.01
C HIS A 83 -6.36 -10.06 4.81
N ASP A 84 -5.13 -10.46 5.14
CA ASP A 84 -4.58 -11.79 4.93
C ASP A 84 -4.53 -12.22 3.45
N PHE A 85 -4.23 -11.28 2.53
CA PHE A 85 -4.06 -11.56 1.11
C PHE A 85 -2.62 -11.96 0.76
N TYR A 86 -1.62 -11.39 1.45
CA TYR A 86 -0.20 -11.70 1.30
C TYR A 86 0.30 -11.73 -0.16
N PRO A 87 0.13 -10.63 -0.91
CA PRO A 87 0.42 -10.59 -2.34
C PRO A 87 1.87 -10.95 -2.67
N HIS A 88 2.06 -11.89 -3.58
CA HIS A 88 3.39 -12.31 -4.03
C HIS A 88 4.12 -11.23 -4.83
N SER A 89 3.37 -10.30 -5.42
CA SER A 89 3.92 -9.14 -6.12
C SER A 89 2.92 -7.99 -6.19
N ALA A 90 3.43 -6.77 -6.43
CA ALA A 90 2.59 -5.60 -6.73
C ALA A 90 1.65 -5.82 -7.93
N ASN A 91 1.91 -6.78 -8.81
CA ASN A 91 1.05 -7.04 -9.95
C ASN A 91 -0.32 -7.58 -9.53
N GLU A 92 -0.37 -8.37 -8.45
CA GLU A 92 -1.62 -8.95 -7.95
C GLU A 92 -2.51 -7.87 -7.31
N THR A 93 -1.93 -7.02 -6.45
CA THR A 93 -2.64 -5.87 -5.88
C THR A 93 -3.05 -4.89 -6.97
N ASN A 94 -2.17 -4.57 -7.93
CA ASN A 94 -2.52 -3.70 -9.06
C ASN A 94 -3.65 -4.28 -9.92
N TYR A 95 -3.65 -5.60 -10.16
CA TYR A 95 -4.71 -6.25 -10.92
C TYR A 95 -6.07 -6.06 -10.23
N ILE A 96 -6.15 -6.33 -8.93
CA ILE A 96 -7.37 -6.14 -8.14
C ILE A 96 -7.82 -4.67 -8.16
N GLN A 97 -6.88 -3.73 -7.99
CA GLN A 97 -7.20 -2.29 -8.04
C GLN A 97 -7.79 -1.90 -9.40
N GLN A 98 -7.20 -2.37 -10.51
CA GLN A 98 -7.72 -2.11 -11.85
C GLN A 98 -9.10 -2.74 -12.03
N TRP A 99 -9.28 -3.98 -11.59
CA TRP A 99 -10.56 -4.68 -11.68
C TRP A 99 -11.65 -3.92 -10.93
N VAL A 100 -11.43 -3.52 -9.67
CA VAL A 100 -12.43 -2.78 -8.87
C VAL A 100 -12.73 -1.42 -9.50
N LYS A 101 -11.73 -0.71 -10.04
CA LYS A 101 -11.95 0.55 -10.75
C LYS A 101 -12.81 0.40 -12.00
N GLN A 102 -12.72 -0.72 -12.70
CA GLN A 102 -13.46 -0.99 -13.93
C GLN A 102 -14.86 -1.55 -13.69
N ASN A 103 -15.04 -2.29 -12.60
CA ASN A 103 -16.28 -3.04 -12.32
C ASN A 103 -17.15 -2.43 -11.21
N SER A 104 -16.72 -1.31 -10.61
CA SER A 104 -17.50 -0.56 -9.62
C SER A 104 -17.86 0.83 -10.12
N ARG A 105 -19.04 1.32 -9.74
CA ARG A 105 -19.60 2.60 -10.23
C ARG A 105 -18.76 3.82 -9.84
N LEU A 106 -18.22 3.83 -8.62
CA LEU A 106 -17.44 4.95 -8.08
C LEU A 106 -15.93 4.75 -8.20
N GLY A 107 -15.48 3.54 -8.56
CA GLY A 107 -14.05 3.24 -8.75
C GLY A 107 -13.19 3.45 -7.49
N ILE A 108 -13.76 3.26 -6.30
CA ILE A 108 -13.04 3.44 -5.04
C ILE A 108 -12.05 2.28 -4.87
N PRO A 109 -10.75 2.55 -4.64
CA PRO A 109 -9.74 1.52 -4.52
C PRO A 109 -9.91 0.69 -3.25
N VAL A 110 -9.43 -0.54 -3.28
CA VAL A 110 -9.41 -1.45 -2.12
C VAL A 110 -8.28 -1.04 -1.17
N LEU A 111 -8.52 -1.10 0.13
CA LEU A 111 -7.47 -0.97 1.13
C LEU A 111 -6.89 -2.35 1.48
N PHE A 112 -5.67 -2.64 1.05
CA PHE A 112 -4.94 -3.83 1.49
C PHE A 112 -4.31 -3.59 2.86
N ILE A 113 -4.63 -4.47 3.79
CA ILE A 113 -4.19 -4.45 5.19
C ILE A 113 -3.40 -5.74 5.44
N GLU A 114 -2.20 -5.66 5.99
CA GLU A 114 -1.41 -6.86 6.32
C GLU A 114 -0.71 -6.77 7.67
N GLU A 115 -0.24 -7.92 8.15
CA GLU A 115 0.52 -8.06 9.38
C GLU A 115 1.97 -7.57 9.20
N CYS A 116 2.39 -6.65 10.09
CA CYS A 116 3.70 -6.00 10.00
C CYS A 116 4.38 -5.82 11.36
N LEU A 117 4.17 -6.72 12.33
CA LEU A 117 4.58 -6.54 13.73
C LEU A 117 6.10 -6.38 13.90
N HIS A 118 6.88 -7.21 13.21
CA HIS A 118 8.35 -7.22 13.30
C HIS A 118 9.00 -7.53 11.94
N GLY A 119 8.40 -7.01 10.88
CA GLY A 119 8.62 -7.43 9.50
C GLY A 119 7.27 -7.61 8.81
N LEU A 120 7.23 -7.47 7.48
CA LEU A 120 6.04 -7.87 6.72
C LEU A 120 5.88 -9.39 6.84
N GLN A 121 4.71 -9.86 7.28
CA GLN A 121 4.45 -11.28 7.55
C GLN A 121 4.27 -12.09 6.25
N GLN A 122 5.33 -12.18 5.47
CA GLN A 122 5.33 -12.90 4.20
C GLN A 122 6.72 -13.49 3.93
N ALA A 123 6.76 -14.66 3.30
CA ALA A 123 8.02 -15.32 2.98
C ALA A 123 8.88 -14.44 2.05
N GLY A 124 10.17 -14.35 2.34
CA GLY A 124 11.13 -13.56 1.55
C GLY A 124 11.32 -12.10 2.00
N HIS A 125 10.61 -11.67 3.05
CA HIS A 125 10.74 -10.34 3.64
C HIS A 125 11.68 -10.29 4.84
N THR A 126 12.13 -9.09 5.18
CA THR A 126 13.05 -8.90 6.32
C THR A 126 12.33 -9.15 7.64
N VAL A 127 12.93 -9.98 8.50
CA VAL A 127 12.43 -10.28 9.85
C VAL A 127 13.32 -9.60 10.89
N PHE A 128 12.71 -8.75 11.70
CA PHE A 128 13.35 -8.06 12.81
C PHE A 128 13.07 -8.78 14.15
N PRO A 129 13.84 -8.46 15.22
CA PRO A 129 13.50 -8.89 16.58
C PRO A 129 12.06 -8.51 16.94
N GLN A 130 11.42 -9.33 17.80
CA GLN A 130 10.06 -9.05 18.30
C GLN A 130 9.98 -7.70 19.02
N ALA A 131 8.78 -7.12 19.09
CA ALA A 131 8.53 -5.81 19.69
C ALA A 131 9.14 -5.66 21.10
N VAL A 132 9.10 -6.71 21.94
CA VAL A 132 9.71 -6.70 23.28
C VAL A 132 11.25 -6.58 23.23
N ALA A 133 11.90 -7.24 22.28
CA ALA A 133 13.34 -7.18 22.10
C ALA A 133 13.78 -5.83 21.49
N LEU A 134 13.01 -5.30 20.55
CA LEU A 134 13.21 -3.95 20.02
C LEU A 134 13.06 -2.90 21.12
N GLY A 135 12.03 -3.03 21.96
CA GLY A 135 11.82 -2.16 23.13
C GLY A 135 12.98 -2.20 24.13
N ALA A 136 13.56 -3.39 24.35
CA ALA A 136 14.71 -3.56 25.25
C ALA A 136 15.99 -2.86 24.78
N SER A 137 16.07 -2.41 23.52
CA SER A 137 17.21 -1.63 23.01
C SER A 137 17.25 -0.18 23.53
N TRP A 138 16.09 0.37 23.93
CA TRP A 138 15.91 1.79 24.26
C TRP A 138 16.36 2.77 23.15
N ASP A 139 16.45 2.31 21.90
CA ASP A 139 16.87 3.12 20.75
C ASP A 139 15.67 3.43 19.83
N THR A 140 15.05 4.60 20.03
CA THR A 140 13.90 5.06 19.24
C THR A 140 14.24 5.33 17.79
N ASP A 141 15.48 5.76 17.49
CA ASP A 141 15.92 6.05 16.14
C ASP A 141 16.09 4.75 15.35
N MET A 142 16.63 3.70 15.98
CA MET A 142 16.67 2.35 15.40
C MET A 142 15.27 1.81 15.15
N VAL A 143 14.36 1.89 16.12
CA VAL A 143 12.97 1.44 15.94
C VAL A 143 12.28 2.21 14.81
N HIS A 144 12.54 3.51 14.67
CA HIS A 144 12.04 4.30 13.55
C HIS A 144 12.59 3.83 12.20
N ARG A 145 13.89 3.48 12.12
CA ARG A 145 14.48 2.89 10.89
C ARG A 145 13.86 1.53 10.56
N VAL A 146 13.59 0.70 11.56
CA VAL A 146 12.88 -0.58 11.39
C VAL A 146 11.49 -0.35 10.81
N GLY A 147 10.71 0.57 11.40
CA GLY A 147 9.38 0.92 10.88
C GLY A 147 9.41 1.45 9.44
N LYS A 148 10.42 2.26 9.08
CA LYS A 148 10.63 2.72 7.70
C LYS A 148 10.92 1.57 6.73
N ALA A 149 11.78 0.62 7.12
CA ALA A 149 12.09 -0.55 6.29
C ALA A 149 10.84 -1.41 6.05
N ILE A 150 10.08 -1.70 7.11
CA ILE A 150 8.82 -2.46 7.03
C ILE A 150 7.82 -1.75 6.12
N GLY A 151 7.63 -0.44 6.30
CA GLY A 151 6.72 0.35 5.47
C GLY A 151 7.12 0.37 3.99
N ALA A 152 8.42 0.41 3.69
CA ALA A 152 8.93 0.34 2.32
C ALA A 152 8.65 -1.02 1.67
N GLU A 153 8.89 -2.13 2.38
CA GLU A 153 8.58 -3.48 1.88
C GLU A 153 7.06 -3.66 1.66
N ALA A 154 6.23 -3.26 2.62
CA ALA A 154 4.77 -3.33 2.50
C ALA A 154 4.27 -2.54 1.29
N ARG A 155 4.74 -1.29 1.12
CA ARG A 155 4.36 -0.45 -0.02
C ARG A 155 4.83 -1.03 -1.35
N ALA A 156 5.99 -1.69 -1.39
CA ALA A 156 6.47 -2.36 -2.60
C ALA A 156 5.55 -3.50 -3.06
N CYS A 157 4.76 -4.09 -2.15
CA CYS A 157 3.76 -5.11 -2.46
C CYS A 157 2.35 -4.51 -2.74
N GLY A 158 2.17 -3.20 -2.61
CA GLY A 158 0.88 -2.52 -2.77
C GLY A 158 0.00 -2.53 -1.51
N ILE A 159 0.57 -2.87 -0.35
CA ILE A 159 -0.13 -2.87 0.94
C ILE A 159 -0.27 -1.43 1.42
N GLY A 160 -1.49 -1.01 1.75
CA GLY A 160 -1.85 0.36 2.12
C GLY A 160 -1.82 0.61 3.63
N MET A 161 -2.01 -0.43 4.45
CA MET A 161 -2.04 -0.34 5.90
C MET A 161 -1.39 -1.57 6.53
N CYS A 162 -0.68 -1.36 7.64
CA CYS A 162 -0.07 -2.42 8.43
C CYS A 162 -0.78 -2.49 9.78
N LEU A 163 -1.07 -3.69 10.28
CA LEU A 163 -1.59 -3.93 11.64
C LEU A 163 -0.45 -3.90 12.66
N SER A 164 0.17 -2.72 12.79
CA SER A 164 1.35 -2.48 13.63
C SER A 164 1.41 -0.99 13.96
N PRO A 165 1.93 -0.58 15.14
CA PRO A 165 2.54 -1.40 16.20
C PRO A 165 1.53 -1.97 17.20
N VAL A 166 1.94 -3.00 17.95
CA VAL A 166 1.24 -3.44 19.18
C VAL A 166 1.75 -2.62 20.36
N LEU A 167 0.84 -1.87 20.99
CA LEU A 167 1.13 -1.01 22.15
C LEU A 167 0.43 -1.51 23.43
N GLY A 168 -0.03 -2.76 23.43
CA GLY A 168 -0.59 -3.40 24.62
C GLY A 168 0.45 -3.53 25.73
N VAL A 169 0.02 -3.35 26.98
CA VAL A 169 0.87 -3.56 28.16
C VAL A 169 0.66 -4.99 28.66
N GLY A 170 1.72 -5.79 28.74
CA GLY A 170 1.65 -7.15 29.28
C GLY A 170 1.47 -7.11 30.80
N TYR A 171 0.34 -7.60 31.28
CA TYR A 171 0.01 -7.75 32.70
C TYR A 171 -0.07 -9.22 33.09
#